data_AF-A0A380JQE8-F1
#
_entry.id   AF-A0A380JQE8-F1
#
_cell.length_a   1.000
_cell.length_b   1.000
_cell.length_c   1.000
_cell.angle_alpha   90.00
_cell.angle_beta   90.00
_cell.angle_gamma   90.00
#
_symmetry.space_group_name_H-M   'P 1'
#
loop_
_entity.id
_entity.type
_entity.pdbx_description
1 polymer ?
#
loop_
_entity_poly.entity_id
_entity_poly.type
_entity_poly.pdbx_seq_one_letter_code
_entity_poly.pdbx_strand_id
1 'polypeptide(L)' 'MSEEKLKAKVEQASGSLKEGAGKLTGDKELEAKGFVEKTIAKGKELADDAKEAFEGAIDAVKEKLK' A
#
# COMPACT_ATOMS: atom_id res chain seq x y z
N MET A 1 1.27 4.25 -19.10
CA MET A 1 0.79 2.87 -18.89
C MET A 1 1.95 2.08 -18.29
N SER A 2 2.44 2.47 -17.12
CA SER A 2 1.88 2.23 -15.77
C SER A 2 2.34 0.89 -15.21
N GLU A 3 3.64 0.76 -14.96
CA GLU A 3 4.22 -0.30 -14.12
C GLU A 3 3.55 -0.34 -12.73
N GLU A 4 3.14 0.81 -12.23
CA GLU A 4 2.40 0.96 -10.98
C GLU A 4 1.04 0.23 -11.00
N LYS A 5 0.28 0.32 -12.09
CA LYS A 5 -0.98 -0.42 -12.25
C LYS A 5 -0.76 -1.94 -12.31
N LEU A 6 0.37 -2.37 -12.87
CA LEU A 6 0.74 -3.79 -12.90
C LEU A 6 1.13 -4.28 -11.51
N LYS A 7 1.94 -3.50 -10.78
CA LYS A 7 2.35 -3.81 -9.41
C LYS A 7 1.15 -3.87 -8.45
N ALA A 8 0.24 -2.91 -8.53
CA ALA A 8 -1.00 -2.91 -7.75
C ALA A 8 -1.86 -4.16 -8.04
N LYS A 9 -1.98 -4.56 -9.31
CA LYS A 9 -2.70 -5.79 -9.69
C LYS A 9 -2.04 -7.06 -9.19
N VAL A 10 -0.70 -7.13 -9.25
CA VAL A 10 0.08 -8.27 -8.78
C VAL A 10 0.00 -8.39 -7.26
N GLU A 11 0.12 -7.29 -6.51
CA GLU A 11 -0.08 -7.30 -5.05
C GLU A 11 -1.51 -7.68 -4.67
N GLN A 12 -2.51 -7.21 -5.42
CA GLN A 12 -3.90 -7.57 -5.16
C GLN A 12 -4.17 -9.06 -5.43
N ALA A 13 -3.57 -9.64 -6.48
CA ALA A 13 -3.65 -11.06 -6.78
C ALA A 13 -2.90 -11.91 -5.73
N SER A 14 -1.71 -11.48 -5.33
CA SER A 14 -0.91 -12.12 -4.29
C SER A 14 -1.60 -12.10 -2.92
N GLY A 15 -2.23 -10.97 -2.56
CA GLY A 15 -3.04 -10.85 -1.34
C GLY A 15 -4.25 -11.78 -1.36
N SER A 16 -4.98 -11.85 -2.48
CA SER A 16 -6.11 -12.79 -2.62
C SER A 16 -5.67 -14.25 -2.57
N LEU A 17 -4.49 -14.58 -3.12
CA LEU A 17 -3.89 -15.91 -3.04
C LEU A 17 -3.46 -16.25 -1.60
N LYS A 18 -2.82 -15.33 -0.87
CA LYS A 18 -2.45 -15.51 0.54
C LYS A 18 -3.69 -15.66 1.44
N GLU A 19 -4.73 -14.87 1.23
CA GLU A 19 -6.01 -14.99 1.95
C GLU A 19 -6.70 -16.32 1.64
N GLY A 20 -6.75 -16.71 0.36
CA GLY A 20 -7.34 -17.98 -0.07
C GLY A 20 -6.57 -19.20 0.48
N ALA A 21 -5.24 -19.15 0.42
CA ALA A 21 -4.38 -20.21 0.97
C ALA A 21 -4.42 -20.25 2.51
N GLY A 22 -4.45 -19.09 3.19
CA GLY A 22 -4.60 -18.99 4.64
C GLY A 22 -5.92 -19.59 5.13
N LYS A 23 -7.03 -19.27 4.45
CA LYS A 23 -8.34 -19.90 4.73
C LYS A 23 -8.34 -21.40 4.49
N LEU A 24 -7.71 -21.84 3.40
CA LEU A 24 -7.74 -23.24 2.97
C LEU A 24 -6.83 -24.11 3.84
N THR A 25 -5.71 -23.56 4.32
CA THR A 25 -4.77 -24.27 5.21
C THR A 25 -5.09 -24.08 6.71
N GLY A 26 -6.04 -23.19 7.05
CA GLY A 26 -6.44 -22.90 8.43
C GLY A 26 -5.48 -21.99 9.20
N ASP A 27 -4.52 -21.37 8.51
CA ASP A 27 -3.46 -20.57 9.11
C ASP A 27 -3.89 -19.10 9.17
N LYS A 28 -4.40 -18.71 10.36
CA LYS A 28 -4.82 -17.34 10.67
C LYS A 28 -3.71 -16.32 10.50
N GLU A 29 -2.45 -16.71 10.64
CA GLU A 29 -1.32 -15.81 10.49
C GLU A 29 -1.10 -15.42 9.03
N LEU A 30 -1.27 -16.37 8.12
CA LEU A 30 -1.22 -16.15 6.67
C LEU A 30 -2.41 -15.30 6.17
N GLU A 31 -3.61 -15.53 6.69
CA GLU A 31 -4.80 -14.71 6.39
C GLU A 31 -4.61 -13.27 6.87
N ALA A 32 -4.13 -13.08 8.11
CA ALA A 32 -3.86 -11.77 8.68
C ALA A 32 -2.75 -11.02 7.94
N LYS A 33 -1.64 -11.70 7.58
CA LYS A 33 -0.57 -11.11 6.77
C LYS A 33 -1.10 -10.69 5.40
N GLY A 34 -1.88 -11.54 4.72
CA GLY A 34 -2.47 -11.22 3.42
C GLY A 34 -3.39 -9.99 3.47
N PHE A 35 -4.25 -9.91 4.48
CA PHE A 35 -5.19 -8.80 4.67
C PHE A 35 -4.50 -7.48 5.07
N VAL A 36 -3.54 -7.55 5.99
CA VAL A 36 -2.76 -6.39 6.45
C VAL A 36 -1.88 -5.86 5.32
N GLU A 37 -1.20 -6.73 4.57
CA GLU A 37 -0.35 -6.34 3.44
C GLU A 37 -1.19 -5.70 2.33
N LYS A 38 -2.40 -6.20 2.02
CA LYS A 38 -3.36 -5.55 1.10
C LYS A 38 -3.81 -4.18 1.59
N THR A 39 -4.08 -4.05 2.89
CA THR A 39 -4.59 -2.82 3.51
C THR A 39 -3.50 -1.76 3.58
N ILE A 40 -2.27 -2.15 3.91
CA ILE A 40 -1.10 -1.29 3.89
C ILE A 40 -0.73 -0.93 2.45
N ALA A 41 -0.80 -1.85 1.49
CA ALA A 41 -0.50 -1.56 0.09
C ALA A 41 -1.49 -0.57 -0.52
N LYS A 42 -2.81 -0.75 -0.30
CA LYS A 42 -3.81 0.26 -0.66
C LYS A 42 -3.66 1.57 0.11
N GLY A 43 -3.27 1.48 1.39
CA GLY A 43 -2.99 2.64 2.23
C GLY A 43 -1.74 3.40 1.81
N LYS A 44 -0.74 2.71 1.22
CA LYS A 44 0.49 3.30 0.68
C LYS A 44 0.23 4.11 -0.59
N GLU A 45 -0.64 3.63 -1.49
CA GLU A 45 -1.08 4.44 -2.64
C GLU A 45 -1.75 5.76 -2.19
N LEU A 46 -2.49 5.75 -1.08
CA LEU A 46 -3.07 6.97 -0.50
C LEU A 46 -2.07 7.82 0.30
N ALA A 47 -1.06 7.17 0.90
CA ALA A 47 -0.07 7.83 1.75
C ALA A 47 1.06 8.47 0.95
N ASP A 48 1.42 7.95 -0.23
CA ASP A 48 2.37 8.61 -1.13
C ASP A 48 1.81 9.95 -1.64
N ASP A 49 0.53 10.00 -2.03
CA ASP A 49 -0.15 11.23 -2.44
C ASP A 49 -0.22 12.27 -1.29
N ALA A 50 -0.49 11.80 -0.06
CA ALA A 50 -0.52 12.65 1.12
C ALA A 50 0.88 13.09 1.58
N LYS A 51 1.90 12.22 1.47
CA LYS A 51 3.29 12.55 1.80
C LYS A 51 3.86 13.56 0.82
N GLU A 52 3.61 13.40 -0.47
CA GLU A 52 4.10 14.32 -1.49
C GLU A 52 3.48 15.72 -1.31
N ALA A 53 2.17 15.79 -1.02
CA ALA A 53 1.51 17.05 -0.68
C ALA A 53 2.05 17.66 0.63
N PHE A 54 2.41 16.84 1.61
CA PHE A 54 2.93 17.29 2.90
C PHE A 54 4.38 17.76 2.82
N GLU A 55 5.26 17.05 2.11
CA GLU A 55 6.63 17.48 1.83
C GLU A 55 6.63 18.76 0.98
N GLY A 56 5.77 18.86 -0.04
CA GLY A 56 5.61 20.08 -0.83
C GLY A 56 5.15 21.29 0.00
N ALA A 57 4.23 21.08 0.95
CA ALA A 57 3.79 22.13 1.86
C ALA A 57 4.88 22.56 2.86
N ILE A 58 5.66 21.60 3.38
CA ILE A 58 6.78 21.89 4.30
C ILE A 58 7.89 22.65 3.57
N ASP A 59 8.23 22.25 2.35
CA ASP A 59 9.28 22.90 1.56
C ASP A 59 8.88 24.35 1.21
N ALA A 60 7.62 24.57 0.84
CA ALA A 60 7.08 25.92 0.61
C ALA A 60 7.13 26.82 1.86
N VAL A 61 6.91 26.25 3.06
CA VAL A 61 7.03 26.98 4.32
C VAL A 61 8.49 27.28 4.65
N LYS A 62 9.40 26.33 4.40
CA LYS A 62 10.83 26.50 4.64
C LYS A 62 11.45 27.52 3.68
N GLU A 63 11.02 27.56 2.42
CA GLU A 63 11.45 28.58 1.45
C GLU A 63 10.99 29.98 1.86
N LYS A 64 9.73 30.14 2.32
CA LYS A 64 9.22 31.43 2.78
C LYS A 64 9.81 31.92 4.10
N LEU A 65 10.40 31.04 4.90
CA LEU A 65 11.06 31.38 6.16
C LEU A 65 12.56 31.67 6.00
N LYS A 66 13.12 31.48 4.80
CA LYS A 66 14.50 31.82 4.47
C LYS A 66 14.61 33.23 3.90
#